data_AF-A0A9P0X2I5-F1
#
_entry.id   AF-A0A9P0X2I5-F1
#
_cell.length_a   1.000
_cell.length_b   1.000
_cell.length_c   1.000
_cell.angle_alpha   90.00
_cell.angle_beta   90.00
_cell.angle_gamma   90.00
#
_symmetry.space_group_name_H-M   'P 1'
#
loop_
_entity.id
_entity.type
_entity.pdbx_description
1 polymer ?
#
loop_
_entity_poly.entity_id
_entity_poly.type
_entity_poly.pdbx_seq_one_letter_code
_entity_poly.pdbx_strand_id
1 'polypeptide(L)'
;MKIRFEVPNKLEIIFGRGKAECDGCSSENDEGRSVGELLLPQYALATGGLARDHRPLITFPDNNNFHVLTPSEYRRLLLYLTSVPSLLEAEMGFHIIIDRRKDRWNSVKATLLRISEFFPGVIHTVYVLRPASFLQKALSEVSSKLFKEEFRFRVLVCSCVEELYEHFDRSQLTPDLGGELQYSHSEWIQQRIALEKFSTLMKEISTKLDEFMHEIVDCDMGNDPAQTKDLLDCQESSYKALKTELASATTQGEDLLSQVRKPNLTYNIISHVAAVERLLVQLEETEKQFDNFWKKHSMKLNHWLKFRTFLLNFKQMQATLDTHLKAACDMTEVGETANRVDGLIHEANDFEQLCNGDLEAASSVIDEGETLMQDPLSSVDHIESKCQELRRTSALLLDKINKRNLLLAKAREVMDRIDKANEWCTTGVEILAGEGGLIAVDKLIEDAKTFGLTSPEEFREMLMQSATQETRALVTQVSQRVEDVWLMVTVKRATLQRAAAKPARPVQSVPPQSAAIQPLAEKVCVL
;
A
#
# COMPACT_ATOMS: atom_id res chain seq x y z
N MET A 1 12.08 14.25 2.32
CA MET A 1 12.99 13.08 2.36
C MET A 1 12.81 12.34 1.03
N LYS A 2 13.73 12.51 0.06
CA LYS A 2 13.73 11.71 -1.17
C LYS A 2 14.46 10.41 -0.85
N ILE A 3 13.71 9.32 -0.71
CA ILE A 3 14.29 7.99 -0.53
C ILE A 3 14.70 7.52 -1.93
N ARG A 4 16.00 7.51 -2.22
CA ARG A 4 16.54 6.86 -3.41
C ARG A 4 16.53 5.35 -3.17
N PHE A 5 15.87 4.60 -4.05
CA PHE A 5 15.96 3.15 -4.06
C PHE A 5 17.25 2.74 -4.76
N GLU A 6 18.14 2.07 -4.05
CA GLU A 6 19.22 1.31 -4.68
C GLU A 6 18.63 0.01 -5.24
N VAL A 7 18.65 -0.12 -6.57
CA VAL A 7 18.40 -1.38 -7.24
C VAL A 7 19.60 -2.28 -6.98
N PRO A 8 19.42 -3.54 -6.52
CA PRO A 8 20.52 -4.48 -6.53
C PRO A 8 20.96 -4.69 -7.98
N ASN A 9 22.23 -4.40 -8.28
CA ASN A 9 22.93 -4.72 -9.55
C ASN A 9 23.01 -6.25 -9.84
N LYS A 10 21.98 -7.04 -9.54
CA LYS A 10 22.06 -8.51 -9.48
C LYS A 10 21.03 -9.28 -10.29
N LEU A 11 20.21 -8.62 -11.11
CA LEU A 11 19.41 -9.33 -12.12
C LEU A 11 20.11 -9.43 -13.49
N GLU A 12 21.14 -8.61 -13.76
CA GLU A 12 22.05 -8.78 -14.92
C GLU A 12 22.77 -10.14 -14.95
N ILE A 13 22.71 -10.92 -13.85
CA ILE A 13 23.39 -12.20 -13.69
C ILE A 13 22.46 -13.41 -13.94
N ILE A 14 21.12 -13.24 -13.96
CA ILE A 14 20.20 -14.41 -14.03
C ILE A 14 20.04 -14.92 -15.46
N PHE A 15 19.94 -13.99 -16.42
CA PHE A 15 20.06 -14.27 -17.85
C PHE A 15 21.41 -13.79 -18.32
N GLY A 16 22.48 -14.37 -17.76
CA GLY A 16 23.83 -14.05 -18.18
C GLY A 16 23.91 -13.99 -19.70
N ARG A 17 24.48 -12.90 -20.22
CA ARG A 17 25.02 -12.77 -21.59
C ARG A 17 26.13 -13.81 -21.80
N GLY A 18 25.81 -15.09 -21.67
CA GLY A 18 26.59 -16.21 -22.15
C GLY A 18 26.19 -16.41 -23.60
N LYS A 19 26.91 -15.71 -24.49
CA LYS A 19 26.82 -15.82 -25.95
C LYS A 19 26.41 -17.21 -26.44
N ALA A 20 25.13 -17.35 -26.75
CA ALA A 20 24.70 -17.82 -28.05
C ALA A 20 23.51 -16.92 -28.41
N GLU A 21 23.80 -15.82 -29.10
CA GLU A 21 22.80 -15.17 -29.95
C GLU A 21 22.30 -16.24 -30.91
N CYS A 22 21.24 -16.94 -30.53
CA CYS A 22 20.30 -17.44 -31.52
C CYS A 22 19.61 -16.20 -32.06
N ASP A 23 20.20 -15.59 -33.10
CA ASP A 23 19.57 -14.64 -34.02
C ASP A 23 18.44 -15.34 -34.79
N GLY A 24 17.49 -15.90 -34.05
CA GLY A 24 16.26 -16.51 -34.55
C GLY A 24 15.08 -15.53 -34.56
N CYS A 25 15.25 -14.32 -34.01
CA CYS A 25 14.24 -13.28 -34.05
C CYS A 25 14.86 -11.96 -34.52
N SER A 26 14.75 -11.77 -35.84
CA SER A 26 14.48 -10.47 -36.47
C SER A 26 15.58 -9.40 -36.42
N SER A 27 16.53 -9.50 -37.36
CA SER A 27 16.86 -8.32 -38.17
C SER A 27 15.99 -8.33 -39.43
N GLU A 28 15.12 -7.35 -39.57
CA GLU A 28 14.34 -7.11 -40.79
C GLU A 28 15.31 -6.88 -41.97
N ASN A 29 15.66 -7.95 -42.72
CA ASN A 29 16.11 -7.96 -44.12
C ASN A 29 16.73 -9.31 -44.59
N ASP A 30 16.45 -10.45 -43.96
CA ASP A 30 17.02 -11.73 -44.40
C ASP A 30 15.99 -12.57 -45.20
N GLU A 31 15.98 -12.43 -46.53
CA GLU A 31 15.06 -13.10 -47.48
C GLU A 31 15.22 -14.64 -47.60
N GLY A 32 15.81 -15.31 -46.61
CA GLY A 32 16.09 -16.76 -46.63
C GLY A 32 15.13 -17.61 -45.80
N ARG A 33 15.10 -18.94 -46.06
CA ARG A 33 14.32 -19.90 -45.25
C ARG A 33 14.69 -19.86 -43.76
N SER A 34 13.69 -20.01 -42.90
CA SER A 34 13.87 -20.16 -41.44
C SER A 34 14.64 -21.45 -41.10
N VAL A 35 15.22 -21.51 -39.90
CA VAL A 35 15.93 -22.72 -39.43
C VAL A 35 15.01 -23.95 -39.47
N GLY A 36 13.76 -23.83 -39.03
CA GLY A 36 12.80 -24.94 -39.08
C GLY A 36 12.61 -25.49 -40.50
N GLU A 37 12.47 -24.61 -41.50
CA GLU A 37 12.37 -25.00 -42.91
C GLU A 37 13.66 -25.60 -43.47
N LEU A 38 14.82 -25.17 -42.96
CA LEU A 38 16.13 -25.72 -43.34
C LEU A 38 16.39 -27.10 -42.74
N LEU A 39 15.77 -27.44 -41.61
CA LEU A 39 15.93 -28.75 -40.98
C LEU A 39 15.15 -29.84 -41.74
N LEU A 40 13.90 -29.56 -42.16
CA LEU A 40 12.98 -30.53 -42.77
C LEU A 40 13.58 -31.41 -43.89
N PRO A 41 14.40 -30.89 -44.84
CA PRO A 41 14.94 -31.69 -45.94
C PRO A 41 16.08 -32.63 -45.55
N GLN A 42 16.51 -32.62 -44.29
CA GLN A 42 17.58 -33.49 -43.75
C GLN A 42 18.92 -33.31 -44.48
N TYR A 43 19.30 -32.06 -44.76
CA TYR A 43 20.60 -31.76 -45.39
C TYR A 43 21.76 -32.24 -44.50
N ALA A 44 21.63 -32.06 -43.18
CA ALA A 44 22.54 -32.56 -42.16
C ALA A 44 21.71 -32.90 -40.91
N LEU A 45 22.20 -33.87 -40.13
CA LEU A 45 21.50 -34.46 -38.99
C LEU A 45 22.39 -34.41 -37.75
N ALA A 46 21.88 -33.81 -36.68
CA ALA A 46 22.44 -33.93 -35.33
C ALA A 46 21.60 -34.95 -34.55
N THR A 47 21.90 -36.24 -34.75
CA THR A 47 21.09 -37.34 -34.19
C THR A 47 21.27 -37.52 -32.69
N GLY A 48 22.34 -36.94 -32.13
CA GLY A 48 22.75 -37.10 -30.75
C GLY A 48 23.72 -38.24 -30.55
N GLY A 49 24.16 -38.90 -31.63
CA GLY A 49 25.22 -39.89 -31.57
C GLY A 49 26.55 -39.26 -31.11
N LEU A 50 27.32 -40.05 -30.38
CA LEU A 50 28.68 -39.73 -29.96
C LEU A 50 29.69 -40.68 -30.59
N ALA A 51 30.88 -40.17 -30.89
CA ALA A 51 32.04 -41.01 -31.14
C ALA A 51 32.50 -41.71 -29.85
N ARG A 52 33.35 -42.73 -29.98
CA ARG A 52 33.95 -43.46 -28.83
C ARG A 52 34.77 -42.56 -27.91
N ASP A 53 35.25 -41.41 -28.39
CA ASP A 53 35.94 -40.39 -27.60
C ASP A 53 34.98 -39.31 -27.05
N HIS A 54 33.67 -39.59 -27.04
CA HIS A 54 32.60 -38.75 -26.50
C HIS A 54 32.38 -37.40 -27.21
N ARG A 55 32.92 -37.24 -28.42
CA ARG A 55 32.67 -36.05 -29.24
C ARG A 55 31.37 -36.15 -30.04
N PRO A 56 30.64 -35.04 -30.24
CA PRO A 56 29.37 -35.03 -30.96
C PRO A 56 29.52 -35.41 -32.44
N LEU A 57 28.56 -36.15 -32.97
CA LEU A 57 28.46 -36.55 -34.37
C LEU A 57 27.45 -35.71 -35.14
N ILE A 58 27.85 -35.21 -36.31
CA ILE A 58 26.95 -34.67 -37.34
C ILE A 58 27.02 -35.55 -38.59
N THR A 59 25.86 -35.97 -39.08
CA THR A 59 25.76 -36.81 -40.29
C THR A 59 25.22 -35.99 -41.45
N PHE A 60 25.90 -36.05 -42.60
CA PHE A 60 25.42 -35.56 -43.89
C PHE A 60 24.91 -36.77 -44.68
N PRO A 61 23.60 -37.05 -44.68
CA PRO A 61 23.05 -38.25 -45.28
C PRO A 61 23.16 -38.23 -46.82
N ASP A 62 22.89 -39.39 -47.42
CA ASP A 62 22.86 -39.67 -48.87
C ASP A 62 21.63 -39.04 -49.56
N ASN A 63 21.31 -37.78 -49.23
CA ASN A 63 20.22 -37.01 -49.82
C ASN A 63 20.81 -35.84 -50.64
N ASN A 64 20.73 -35.93 -51.97
CA ASN A 64 21.54 -35.18 -52.93
C ASN A 64 21.18 -33.69 -53.12
N ASN A 65 20.44 -33.07 -52.20
CA ASN A 65 19.93 -31.70 -52.38
C ASN A 65 20.79 -30.62 -51.71
N PHE A 66 21.94 -31.00 -51.14
CA PHE A 66 22.81 -30.07 -50.41
C PHE A 66 23.25 -28.86 -51.25
N HIS A 67 23.42 -29.07 -52.56
CA HIS A 67 23.79 -28.03 -53.53
C HIS A 67 22.74 -26.91 -53.68
N VAL A 68 21.49 -27.15 -53.30
CA VAL A 68 20.35 -26.22 -53.40
C VAL A 68 20.43 -25.10 -52.34
N LEU A 69 21.14 -25.33 -51.23
CA LEU A 69 21.32 -24.32 -50.19
C LEU A 69 22.17 -23.15 -50.70
N THR A 70 21.71 -21.93 -50.43
CA THR A 70 22.56 -20.73 -50.57
C THR A 70 23.66 -20.72 -49.49
N PRO A 71 24.75 -19.96 -49.68
CA PRO A 71 25.79 -19.84 -48.65
C PRO A 71 25.28 -19.36 -47.28
N SER A 72 24.31 -18.43 -47.25
CA SER A 72 23.71 -17.93 -46.01
C SER A 72 22.85 -18.99 -45.31
N GLU A 73 21.99 -19.69 -46.06
CA GLU A 73 21.18 -20.79 -45.55
C GLU A 73 22.05 -21.93 -44.99
N TYR A 74 23.15 -22.25 -45.68
CA TYR A 74 24.07 -23.26 -45.21
C TYR A 74 24.76 -22.88 -43.90
N ARG A 75 25.25 -21.64 -43.80
CA ARG A 75 25.83 -21.11 -42.56
C ARG A 75 24.81 -21.15 -41.42
N ARG A 76 23.57 -20.71 -41.67
CA ARG A 76 22.49 -20.70 -40.67
C ARG A 76 22.17 -22.11 -40.17
N LEU A 77 22.03 -23.07 -41.06
CA LEU A 77 21.78 -24.47 -40.70
C LEU A 77 22.92 -25.05 -39.85
N LEU A 78 24.17 -24.86 -40.27
CA LEU A 78 25.31 -25.39 -39.52
C LEU A 78 25.48 -24.72 -38.17
N LEU A 79 25.34 -23.40 -38.08
CA LEU A 79 25.36 -22.66 -36.81
C LEU A 79 24.35 -23.25 -35.83
N TYR A 80 23.12 -23.50 -36.30
CA TYR A 80 22.10 -24.13 -35.49
C TYR A 80 22.46 -25.54 -35.06
N LEU A 81 22.86 -26.43 -35.99
CA LEU A 81 23.17 -27.82 -35.64
C LEU A 81 24.37 -27.92 -34.67
N THR A 82 25.35 -27.03 -34.79
CA THR A 82 26.50 -26.98 -33.88
C THR A 82 26.20 -26.34 -32.53
N SER A 83 25.07 -25.64 -32.37
CA SER A 83 24.62 -25.10 -31.07
C SER A 83 23.76 -26.08 -30.28
N VAL A 84 23.41 -27.24 -30.86
CA VAL A 84 22.61 -28.28 -30.19
C VAL A 84 23.38 -28.96 -29.05
N PRO A 85 24.65 -29.39 -29.23
CA PRO A 85 25.47 -29.83 -28.11
C PRO A 85 25.75 -28.69 -27.13
N SER A 86 26.08 -29.02 -25.89
CA SER A 86 26.54 -28.04 -24.91
C SER A 86 27.86 -27.39 -25.36
N LEU A 87 28.15 -26.20 -24.82
CA LEU A 87 29.36 -25.45 -25.14
C LEU A 87 30.64 -26.30 -24.95
N LEU A 88 30.70 -27.07 -23.85
CA LEU A 88 31.83 -27.94 -23.55
C LEU A 88 32.04 -29.02 -24.63
N GLU A 89 30.95 -29.59 -25.15
CA GLU A 89 31.01 -30.62 -26.19
C GLU A 89 31.38 -30.02 -27.54
N ALA A 90 30.87 -28.83 -27.86
CA ALA A 90 31.23 -28.10 -29.06
C ALA A 90 32.71 -27.69 -29.07
N GLU A 91 33.28 -27.35 -27.91
CA GLU A 91 34.71 -27.05 -27.73
C GLU A 91 35.60 -28.28 -27.92
N MET A 92 35.13 -29.48 -27.54
CA MET A 92 35.80 -30.72 -27.90
C MET A 92 35.82 -30.90 -29.44
N GLY A 93 34.83 -30.39 -30.15
CA GLY A 93 34.77 -30.48 -31.60
C GLY A 93 34.13 -31.76 -32.10
N PHE A 94 33.81 -31.75 -33.39
CA PHE A 94 32.82 -32.63 -33.99
C PHE A 94 33.45 -33.73 -34.83
N HIS A 95 32.87 -34.92 -34.77
CA HIS A 95 33.02 -35.90 -35.83
C HIS A 95 31.93 -35.70 -36.87
N ILE A 96 32.28 -35.90 -38.14
CA ILE A 96 31.34 -35.73 -39.25
C ILE A 96 31.32 -36.99 -40.09
N ILE A 97 30.13 -37.55 -40.34
CA ILE A 97 29.96 -38.62 -41.35
C ILE A 97 29.33 -38.01 -42.60
N ILE A 98 29.94 -38.25 -43.76
CA ILE A 98 29.40 -37.91 -45.07
C ILE A 98 29.04 -39.21 -45.77
N ASP A 99 27.73 -39.49 -45.87
CA ASP A 99 27.23 -40.64 -46.61
C ASP A 99 26.95 -40.26 -48.07
N ARG A 100 27.72 -40.83 -49.00
CA ARG A 100 27.59 -40.60 -50.44
C ARG A 100 27.65 -41.92 -51.22
N ARG A 101 27.23 -43.02 -50.61
CA ARG A 101 27.28 -44.36 -51.23
C ARG A 101 26.54 -44.43 -52.57
N LYS A 102 25.50 -43.60 -52.78
CA LYS A 102 24.71 -43.56 -54.03
C LYS A 102 24.98 -42.32 -54.91
N ASP A 103 26.05 -41.56 -54.64
CA ASP A 103 26.38 -40.32 -55.37
C ASP A 103 27.70 -40.44 -56.17
N ARG A 104 28.26 -39.33 -56.64
CA ARG A 104 29.53 -39.22 -57.37
C ARG A 104 30.61 -38.57 -56.51
N TRP A 105 31.88 -38.87 -56.81
CA TRP A 105 33.02 -38.30 -56.09
C TRP A 105 33.06 -36.77 -56.08
N ASN A 106 32.61 -36.11 -57.15
CA ASN A 106 32.54 -34.64 -57.18
C ASN A 106 31.58 -34.05 -56.13
N SER A 107 30.52 -34.78 -55.75
CA SER A 107 29.60 -34.38 -54.68
C SER A 107 30.26 -34.47 -53.30
N VAL A 108 31.06 -35.53 -53.08
CA VAL A 108 31.91 -35.65 -51.88
C VAL A 108 32.85 -34.44 -51.78
N LYS A 109 33.59 -34.13 -52.86
CA LYS A 109 34.52 -32.99 -52.87
C LYS A 109 33.80 -31.66 -52.60
N ALA A 110 32.65 -31.43 -53.24
CA ALA A 110 31.86 -30.23 -53.02
C ALA A 110 31.37 -30.10 -51.56
N THR A 111 30.94 -31.21 -50.95
CA THR A 111 30.52 -31.24 -49.54
C THR A 111 31.68 -30.93 -48.60
N LEU A 112 32.85 -31.53 -48.83
CA LEU A 112 34.06 -31.27 -48.03
C LEU A 112 34.54 -29.82 -48.11
N LEU A 113 34.54 -29.22 -49.31
CA LEU A 113 34.90 -27.81 -49.50
C LEU A 113 33.93 -26.90 -48.73
N ARG A 114 32.62 -27.16 -48.85
CA ARG A 114 31.59 -26.41 -48.11
C ARG A 114 31.77 -26.54 -46.60
N ILE A 115 31.98 -27.75 -46.08
CA ILE A 115 32.25 -27.95 -44.64
C ILE A 115 33.50 -27.16 -44.22
N SER A 116 34.57 -27.21 -45.02
CA SER A 116 35.79 -26.47 -44.71
C SER A 116 35.63 -24.95 -44.72
N GLU A 117 34.69 -24.42 -45.50
CA GLU A 117 34.47 -22.98 -45.64
C GLU A 117 33.48 -22.43 -44.59
N PHE A 118 32.42 -23.19 -44.27
CA PHE A 118 31.28 -22.66 -43.50
C PHE A 118 31.07 -23.32 -42.14
N PHE A 119 31.74 -24.44 -41.82
CA PHE A 119 31.52 -25.09 -40.54
C PHE A 119 32.02 -24.21 -39.38
N PRO A 120 31.14 -23.87 -38.42
CA PRO A 120 31.45 -22.83 -37.43
C PRO A 120 32.25 -23.33 -36.21
N GLY A 121 32.41 -24.64 -36.05
CA GLY A 121 33.08 -25.27 -34.91
C GLY A 121 34.39 -25.98 -35.25
N VAL A 122 35.00 -26.60 -34.24
CA VAL A 122 36.20 -27.43 -34.43
C VAL A 122 35.79 -28.77 -35.03
N ILE A 123 36.38 -29.17 -36.16
CA ILE A 123 36.17 -30.49 -36.74
C ILE A 123 37.33 -31.39 -36.31
N HIS A 124 37.01 -32.48 -35.62
CA HIS A 124 37.99 -33.47 -35.21
C HIS A 124 38.35 -34.40 -36.37
N THR A 125 37.36 -35.10 -36.94
CA THR A 125 37.57 -36.02 -38.07
C THR A 125 36.31 -36.13 -38.92
N VAL A 126 36.50 -36.22 -40.25
CA VAL A 126 35.44 -36.43 -41.24
C VAL A 126 35.58 -37.83 -41.85
N TYR A 127 34.52 -38.63 -41.77
CA TYR A 127 34.43 -39.98 -42.32
C TYR A 127 33.57 -39.94 -43.59
N VAL A 128 34.10 -40.42 -44.70
CA VAL A 128 33.40 -40.42 -45.99
C VAL A 128 33.05 -41.86 -46.37
N LEU A 129 31.77 -42.19 -46.38
CA LEU A 129 31.28 -43.43 -46.99
C LEU A 129 31.21 -43.22 -48.50
N ARG A 130 32.15 -43.82 -49.23
CA ARG A 130 32.39 -43.53 -50.65
C ARG A 130 31.30 -44.08 -51.58
N PRO A 131 31.13 -43.47 -52.77
CA PRO A 131 30.41 -44.08 -53.89
C PRO A 131 30.94 -45.47 -54.26
N ALA A 132 30.04 -46.40 -54.58
CA ALA A 132 30.40 -47.76 -55.00
C ALA A 132 31.25 -47.79 -56.29
N SER A 133 31.05 -46.81 -57.18
CA SER A 133 31.73 -46.69 -58.49
C SER A 133 33.16 -46.11 -58.43
N PHE A 134 33.68 -45.80 -57.24
CA PHE A 134 35.01 -45.23 -57.06
C PHE A 134 36.06 -46.33 -56.80
N LEU A 135 37.14 -46.39 -57.60
CA LEU A 135 38.15 -47.45 -57.54
C LEU A 135 39.17 -47.25 -56.41
N GLN A 136 39.58 -48.33 -55.73
CA GLN A 136 40.57 -48.27 -54.63
C GLN A 136 41.93 -47.68 -55.04
N LYS A 137 42.39 -47.89 -56.28
CA LYS A 137 43.65 -47.29 -56.76
C LYS A 137 43.60 -45.76 -56.85
N ALA A 138 42.43 -45.18 -57.12
CA ALA A 138 42.25 -43.73 -57.11
C ALA A 138 42.24 -43.17 -55.67
N LEU A 139 41.91 -43.99 -54.65
CA LEU A 139 41.93 -43.58 -53.25
C LEU A 139 43.34 -43.30 -52.73
N SER A 140 44.34 -44.12 -53.05
CA SER A 140 45.71 -43.92 -52.52
C SER A 140 46.38 -42.66 -53.08
N GLU A 141 46.16 -42.37 -54.36
CA GLU A 141 46.70 -41.18 -55.03
C GLU A 141 45.94 -39.90 -54.67
N VAL A 142 44.60 -39.94 -54.61
CA VAL A 142 43.79 -38.77 -54.24
C VAL A 142 43.88 -38.51 -52.73
N SER A 143 43.89 -39.54 -51.88
CA SER A 143 43.85 -39.31 -50.42
C SER A 143 45.15 -38.76 -49.83
N SER A 144 46.30 -39.11 -50.40
CA SER A 144 47.60 -38.69 -49.85
C SER A 144 47.96 -37.25 -50.19
N LYS A 145 47.56 -36.75 -51.36
CA LYS A 145 47.81 -35.36 -51.82
C LYS A 145 46.65 -34.41 -51.56
N LEU A 146 45.40 -34.83 -51.80
CA LEU A 146 44.25 -33.94 -51.74
C LEU A 146 43.83 -33.62 -50.28
N PHE A 147 43.87 -34.61 -49.38
CA PHE A 147 43.31 -34.43 -48.03
C PHE A 147 44.28 -33.88 -46.98
N LYS A 148 45.60 -33.97 -47.20
CA LYS A 148 46.60 -33.44 -46.25
C LYS A 148 46.90 -31.95 -46.44
N GLU A 149 46.72 -31.43 -47.66
CA GLU A 149 47.09 -30.03 -48.00
C GLU A 149 45.86 -29.12 -48.17
N GLU A 150 44.67 -29.65 -48.56
CA GLU A 150 43.48 -28.83 -48.88
C GLU A 150 42.58 -28.55 -47.66
N PHE A 151 42.61 -29.37 -46.60
CA PHE A 151 41.67 -29.29 -45.46
C PHE A 151 42.36 -29.19 -44.10
N ARG A 152 41.78 -28.40 -43.19
CA ARG A 152 42.29 -28.19 -41.81
C ARG A 152 41.88 -29.30 -40.82
N PHE A 153 41.26 -30.37 -41.30
CA PHE A 153 40.75 -31.47 -40.50
C PHE A 153 41.11 -32.82 -41.12
N ARG A 154 41.15 -33.87 -40.30
CA ARG A 154 41.44 -35.22 -40.76
C ARG A 154 40.27 -35.79 -41.57
N VAL A 155 40.55 -36.38 -42.73
CA VAL A 155 39.56 -37.08 -43.56
C VAL A 155 39.91 -38.57 -43.64
N LEU A 156 38.94 -39.44 -43.37
CA LEU A 156 39.02 -40.89 -43.48
C LEU A 156 37.99 -41.37 -44.50
N VAL A 157 38.42 -42.12 -45.53
CA VAL A 157 37.51 -42.63 -46.55
C VAL A 157 37.24 -44.10 -46.29
N CYS A 158 36.00 -44.42 -45.96
CA CYS A 158 35.56 -45.75 -45.59
C CYS A 158 35.04 -46.51 -46.81
N SER A 159 35.48 -47.76 -46.99
CA SER A 159 35.01 -48.60 -48.10
C SER A 159 33.68 -49.30 -47.82
N CYS A 160 33.37 -49.52 -46.55
CA CYS A 160 32.10 -50.05 -46.08
C CYS A 160 31.70 -49.41 -44.74
N VAL A 161 30.49 -49.71 -44.26
CA VAL A 161 29.93 -49.11 -43.05
C VAL A 161 30.63 -49.65 -41.80
N GLU A 162 31.11 -50.89 -41.85
CA GLU A 162 31.75 -51.59 -40.73
C GLU A 162 33.03 -50.89 -40.26
N GLU A 163 33.72 -50.17 -41.15
CA GLU A 163 34.89 -49.35 -40.80
C GLU A 163 34.52 -48.18 -39.85
N LEU A 164 33.27 -47.73 -39.81
CA LEU A 164 32.83 -46.73 -38.83
C LEU A 164 32.82 -47.29 -37.40
N TYR A 165 32.70 -48.60 -37.21
CA TYR A 165 32.54 -49.21 -35.87
C TYR A 165 33.81 -49.16 -35.01
N GLU A 166 34.97 -48.92 -35.65
CA GLU A 166 36.23 -48.61 -34.95
C GLU A 166 36.15 -47.27 -34.21
N HIS A 167 35.32 -46.34 -34.68
CA HIS A 167 35.23 -44.97 -34.20
C HIS A 167 33.92 -44.66 -33.46
N PHE A 168 32.85 -45.39 -33.76
CA PHE A 168 31.53 -45.21 -33.20
C PHE A 168 30.99 -46.53 -32.65
N ASP A 169 30.29 -46.48 -31.52
CA ASP A 169 29.50 -47.61 -31.07
C ASP A 169 28.23 -47.75 -31.94
N ARG A 170 27.76 -48.97 -32.16
CA ARG A 170 26.55 -49.21 -32.99
C ARG A 170 25.31 -48.56 -32.38
N SER A 171 25.25 -48.44 -31.05
CA SER A 171 24.18 -47.71 -30.35
C SER A 171 24.15 -46.19 -30.63
N GLN A 172 25.22 -45.63 -31.21
CA GLN A 172 25.37 -44.20 -31.51
C GLN A 172 25.15 -43.87 -32.99
N LEU A 173 24.98 -44.87 -33.84
CA LEU A 173 24.74 -44.72 -35.28
C LEU A 173 23.29 -45.07 -35.62
N THR A 174 22.72 -44.37 -36.60
CA THR A 174 21.36 -44.65 -37.10
C THR A 174 21.33 -45.91 -37.96
N PRO A 175 20.15 -46.54 -38.18
CA PRO A 175 20.05 -47.79 -38.94
C PRO A 175 20.56 -47.72 -40.39
N ASP A 176 20.46 -46.55 -41.03
CA ASP A 176 21.02 -46.29 -42.37
C ASP A 176 22.56 -46.38 -42.40
N LEU A 177 23.20 -46.16 -41.26
CA LEU A 177 24.63 -46.34 -41.00
C LEU A 177 24.92 -47.67 -40.27
N GLY A 178 24.01 -48.63 -40.33
CA GLY A 178 24.17 -49.98 -39.75
C GLY A 178 24.17 -50.04 -38.20
N GLY A 179 23.71 -48.96 -37.55
CA GLY A 179 23.61 -48.88 -36.10
C GLY A 179 22.22 -49.19 -35.54
N GLU A 180 22.05 -48.91 -34.26
CA GLU A 180 20.89 -49.25 -33.42
C GLU A 180 20.16 -48.00 -32.88
N LEU A 181 20.69 -46.79 -33.13
CA LEU A 181 20.13 -45.52 -32.65
C LEU A 181 18.79 -45.21 -33.34
N GLN A 182 17.69 -45.33 -32.60
CA GLN A 182 16.37 -44.94 -33.10
C GLN A 182 16.26 -43.41 -33.16
N TYR A 183 16.35 -42.86 -34.37
CA TYR A 183 16.23 -41.42 -34.62
C TYR A 183 14.99 -41.12 -35.44
N SER A 184 14.12 -40.25 -34.89
CA SER A 184 12.97 -39.68 -35.59
C SER A 184 13.22 -38.20 -35.82
N HIS A 185 13.44 -37.81 -37.09
CA HIS A 185 13.75 -36.43 -37.43
C HIS A 185 12.59 -35.48 -37.11
N SER A 186 11.35 -35.89 -37.36
CA SER A 186 10.15 -35.09 -37.08
C SER A 186 9.95 -34.89 -35.58
N GLU A 187 10.14 -35.92 -34.77
CA GLU A 187 10.05 -35.82 -33.30
C GLU A 187 11.16 -34.92 -32.75
N TRP A 188 12.39 -35.06 -33.25
CA TRP A 188 13.51 -34.21 -32.86
C TRP A 188 13.23 -32.73 -33.17
N ILE A 189 12.75 -32.41 -34.39
CA ILE A 189 12.34 -31.04 -34.74
C ILE A 189 11.23 -30.54 -33.79
N GLN A 190 10.21 -31.36 -33.50
CA GLN A 190 9.11 -30.97 -32.63
C GLN A 190 9.61 -30.64 -31.21
N GLN A 191 10.52 -31.45 -30.66
CA GLN A 191 11.14 -31.20 -29.36
C GLN A 191 11.97 -29.90 -29.36
N ARG A 192 12.74 -29.65 -30.43
CA ARG A 192 13.49 -28.38 -30.60
C ARG A 192 12.57 -27.16 -30.61
N ILE A 193 11.51 -27.20 -31.40
CA ILE A 193 10.52 -26.12 -31.49
C ILE A 193 9.88 -25.88 -30.12
N ALA A 194 9.54 -26.93 -29.38
CA ALA A 194 8.92 -26.80 -28.06
C ALA A 194 9.88 -26.15 -27.04
N LEU A 195 11.16 -26.56 -27.03
CA LEU A 195 12.18 -25.94 -26.19
C LEU A 195 12.42 -24.47 -26.55
N GLU A 196 12.49 -24.15 -27.84
CA GLU A 196 12.68 -22.76 -28.30
C GLU A 196 11.50 -21.88 -27.93
N LYS A 197 10.26 -22.35 -28.12
CA LYS A 197 9.06 -21.63 -27.67
C LYS A 197 9.09 -21.35 -26.18
N PHE A 198 9.48 -22.35 -25.37
CA PHE A 198 9.60 -22.15 -23.94
C PHE A 198 10.72 -21.15 -23.57
N SER A 199 11.87 -21.23 -24.25
CA SER A 199 12.95 -20.25 -24.07
C SER A 199 12.54 -18.84 -24.46
N THR A 200 11.72 -18.66 -25.50
CA THR A 200 11.18 -17.35 -25.90
C THR A 200 10.20 -16.82 -24.85
N LEU A 201 9.28 -17.65 -24.36
CA LEU A 201 8.37 -17.29 -23.27
C LEU A 201 9.13 -16.80 -22.03
N MET A 202 10.20 -17.51 -21.64
CA MET A 202 11.07 -17.11 -20.53
C MET A 202 11.70 -15.72 -20.73
N LYS A 203 12.13 -15.41 -21.96
CA LYS A 203 12.68 -14.08 -22.29
C LYS A 203 11.60 -13.00 -22.23
N GLU A 204 10.40 -13.27 -22.76
CA GLU A 204 9.27 -12.34 -22.70
C GLU A 204 8.89 -12.00 -21.26
N ILE A 205 8.80 -13.00 -20.38
CA ILE A 205 8.52 -12.80 -18.96
C ILE A 205 9.64 -12.00 -18.30
N SER A 206 10.91 -12.30 -18.60
CA SER A 206 12.05 -11.52 -18.09
C SER A 206 11.92 -10.04 -18.47
N THR A 207 11.62 -9.73 -19.74
CA THR A 207 11.45 -8.36 -20.20
C THR A 207 10.34 -7.65 -19.45
N LYS A 208 9.18 -8.31 -19.25
CA LYS A 208 8.06 -7.72 -18.50
C LYS A 208 8.40 -7.46 -17.03
N LEU A 209 9.17 -8.36 -16.40
CA LEU A 209 9.66 -8.17 -15.03
C LEU A 209 10.61 -6.96 -14.96
N ASP A 210 11.51 -6.82 -15.93
CA ASP A 210 12.43 -5.68 -16.02
C ASP A 210 11.69 -4.35 -16.21
N GLU A 211 10.68 -4.32 -17.09
CA GLU A 211 9.81 -3.16 -17.31
C GLU A 211 9.10 -2.75 -16.01
N PHE A 212 8.50 -3.69 -15.30
CA PHE A 212 7.84 -3.44 -14.01
C PHE A 212 8.82 -2.91 -12.95
N MET A 213 10.04 -3.45 -12.89
CA MET A 213 11.05 -2.93 -11.96
C MET A 213 11.47 -1.51 -12.31
N HIS A 214 11.61 -1.19 -13.59
CA HIS A 214 11.89 0.17 -14.06
C HIS A 214 10.78 1.15 -13.68
N GLU A 215 9.52 0.77 -13.87
CA GLU A 215 8.36 1.57 -13.46
C GLU A 215 8.38 1.91 -11.97
N ILE A 216 8.81 0.96 -11.12
CA ILE A 216 8.94 1.18 -9.67
C ILE A 216 10.08 2.14 -9.33
N VAL A 217 11.23 2.02 -10.00
CA VAL A 217 12.42 2.84 -9.71
C VAL A 217 12.19 4.30 -10.07
N ASP A 218 11.51 4.56 -11.18
CA ASP A 218 11.22 5.91 -11.66
C ASP A 218 9.99 6.53 -10.97
N CYS A 219 9.36 5.80 -10.06
CA CYS A 219 8.14 6.21 -9.40
C CYS A 219 8.38 7.27 -8.31
N ASP A 220 7.75 8.44 -8.45
CA ASP A 220 7.60 9.39 -7.36
C ASP A 220 6.44 8.94 -6.46
N MET A 221 6.73 8.64 -5.19
CA MET A 221 5.74 8.17 -4.22
C MET A 221 4.67 9.21 -3.86
N GLY A 222 4.79 10.45 -4.37
CA GLY A 222 3.78 11.49 -4.22
C GLY A 222 3.64 12.03 -2.80
N ASN A 223 2.81 13.06 -2.64
CA ASN A 223 2.50 13.67 -1.33
C ASN A 223 1.04 13.45 -0.90
N ASP A 224 0.18 12.99 -1.82
CA ASP A 224 -1.26 12.81 -1.61
C ASP A 224 -1.57 11.33 -1.30
N PRO A 225 -2.17 11.01 -0.13
CA PRO A 225 -2.51 9.63 0.23
C PRO A 225 -3.36 8.90 -0.81
N ALA A 226 -4.30 9.59 -1.47
CA ALA A 226 -5.15 8.97 -2.48
C ALA A 226 -4.32 8.50 -3.69
N GLN A 227 -3.47 9.37 -4.23
CA GLN A 227 -2.54 9.01 -5.31
C GLN A 227 -1.58 7.88 -4.91
N THR A 228 -1.04 7.92 -3.70
CA THR A 228 -0.16 6.84 -3.20
C THR A 228 -0.92 5.51 -3.09
N LYS A 229 -2.19 5.53 -2.70
CA LYS A 229 -3.05 4.34 -2.62
C LYS A 229 -3.35 3.77 -4.01
N ASP A 230 -3.76 4.61 -4.95
CA ASP A 230 -4.02 4.20 -6.34
C ASP A 230 -2.78 3.61 -6.99
N LEU A 231 -1.62 4.21 -6.75
CA LEU A 231 -0.33 3.70 -7.21
C LEU A 231 -0.03 2.31 -6.64
N LEU A 232 -0.21 2.12 -5.32
CA LEU A 232 0.01 0.83 -4.67
C LEU A 232 -0.92 -0.24 -5.25
N ASP A 233 -2.19 0.08 -5.46
CA ASP A 233 -3.19 -0.86 -5.98
C ASP A 233 -2.90 -1.23 -7.45
N CYS A 234 -2.49 -0.26 -8.27
CA CYS A 234 -2.05 -0.48 -9.64
C CYS A 234 -0.83 -1.40 -9.70
N GLN A 235 0.21 -1.10 -8.91
CA GLN A 235 1.43 -1.92 -8.86
C GLN A 235 1.16 -3.33 -8.29
N GLU A 236 0.26 -3.46 -7.31
CA GLU A 236 -0.13 -4.78 -6.76
C GLU A 236 -0.89 -5.62 -7.79
N SER A 237 -1.74 -4.98 -8.61
CA SER A 237 -2.41 -5.64 -9.72
C SER A 237 -1.42 -6.15 -10.76
N SER A 238 -0.47 -5.30 -11.19
CA SER A 238 0.59 -5.69 -12.13
C SER A 238 1.48 -6.81 -11.58
N TYR A 239 1.86 -6.75 -10.30
CA TYR A 239 2.58 -7.83 -9.62
C TYR A 239 1.79 -9.16 -9.67
N LYS A 240 0.49 -9.15 -9.35
CA LYS A 240 -0.36 -10.36 -9.39
C LYS A 240 -0.51 -10.91 -10.81
N ALA A 241 -0.60 -10.03 -11.81
CA ALA A 241 -0.65 -10.44 -13.22
C ALA A 241 0.65 -11.16 -13.62
N LEU A 242 1.82 -10.59 -13.30
CA LEU A 242 3.12 -11.20 -13.57
C LEU A 242 3.31 -12.52 -12.81
N LYS A 243 2.83 -12.63 -11.57
CA LYS A 243 2.81 -13.90 -10.82
C LYS A 243 1.98 -14.98 -11.51
N THR A 244 0.86 -14.60 -12.11
CA THR A 244 0.03 -15.54 -12.87
C THR A 244 0.73 -16.00 -14.15
N GLU A 245 1.44 -15.10 -14.84
CA GLU A 245 2.27 -15.45 -15.99
C GLU A 245 3.43 -16.38 -15.63
N LEU A 246 4.15 -16.09 -14.54
CA LEU A 246 5.22 -16.94 -14.00
C LEU A 246 4.70 -18.35 -13.68
N ALA A 247 3.58 -18.45 -12.96
CA ALA A 247 2.97 -19.74 -12.64
C ALA A 247 2.55 -20.51 -13.90
N SER A 248 2.01 -19.81 -14.92
CA SER A 248 1.67 -20.43 -16.20
C SER A 248 2.91 -20.95 -16.93
N ALA A 249 4.02 -20.20 -16.92
CA ALA A 249 5.27 -20.64 -17.51
C ALA A 249 5.85 -21.85 -16.78
N THR A 250 5.76 -21.91 -15.45
CA THR A 250 6.19 -23.08 -14.67
C THR A 250 5.41 -24.32 -15.11
N THR A 251 4.08 -24.25 -15.20
CA THR A 251 3.25 -25.36 -15.68
C THR A 251 3.64 -25.78 -17.10
N GLN A 252 3.83 -24.82 -18.02
CA GLN A 252 4.25 -25.12 -19.39
C GLN A 252 5.63 -25.80 -19.46
N GLY A 253 6.58 -25.38 -18.61
CA GLY A 253 7.90 -25.99 -18.53
C GLY A 253 7.86 -27.40 -17.91
N GLU A 254 7.03 -27.63 -16.90
CA GLU A 254 6.80 -28.96 -16.30
C GLU A 254 6.15 -29.92 -17.31
N ASP A 255 5.14 -29.45 -18.05
CA ASP A 255 4.51 -30.21 -19.12
C ASP A 255 5.51 -30.57 -20.21
N LEU A 256 6.36 -29.61 -20.64
CA LEU A 256 7.43 -29.87 -21.59
C LEU A 256 8.42 -30.90 -21.06
N LEU A 257 8.85 -30.77 -19.80
CA LEU A 257 9.76 -31.71 -19.17
C LEU A 257 9.19 -33.14 -19.13
N SER A 258 7.89 -33.27 -18.84
CA SER A 258 7.19 -34.55 -18.85
C SER A 258 7.17 -35.19 -20.25
N GLN A 259 7.01 -34.39 -21.30
CA GLN A 259 6.99 -34.84 -22.69
C GLN A 259 8.36 -35.31 -23.18
N VAL A 260 9.44 -34.68 -22.70
CA VAL A 260 10.82 -35.01 -23.10
C VAL A 260 11.36 -36.22 -22.32
N ARG A 261 10.89 -36.49 -21.09
CA ARG A 261 11.34 -37.60 -20.22
C ARG A 261 10.84 -39.01 -20.61
N LYS A 262 10.50 -39.28 -21.88
CA LYS A 262 10.01 -40.60 -22.34
C LYS A 262 11.08 -41.71 -22.23
N PRO A 263 10.70 -42.99 -22.02
CA PRO A 263 11.65 -44.11 -22.01
C PRO A 263 12.28 -44.32 -23.41
N ASN A 264 13.58 -44.65 -23.45
CA ASN A 264 14.49 -44.70 -24.62
C ASN A 264 15.15 -43.35 -24.99
N LEU A 265 15.74 -42.69 -24.00
CA LEU A 265 16.47 -41.43 -24.16
C LEU A 265 17.76 -41.65 -24.98
N THR A 266 17.82 -41.09 -26.19
CA THR A 266 19.10 -40.87 -26.88
C THR A 266 19.85 -39.74 -26.17
N TYR A 267 21.18 -39.66 -26.34
CA TYR A 267 22.01 -38.67 -25.63
C TYR A 267 21.56 -37.21 -25.91
N ASN A 268 21.01 -36.93 -27.09
CA ASN A 268 20.35 -35.66 -27.42
C ASN A 268 19.21 -35.30 -26.46
N ILE A 269 18.43 -36.30 -26.04
CA ILE A 269 17.28 -36.09 -25.15
C ILE A 269 17.76 -35.81 -23.72
N ILE A 270 18.91 -36.35 -23.29
CA ILE A 270 19.52 -36.02 -21.98
C ILE A 270 19.92 -34.54 -21.93
N SER A 271 20.56 -34.02 -22.98
CA SER A 271 20.91 -32.60 -23.09
C SER A 271 19.67 -31.70 -23.10
N HIS A 272 18.60 -32.12 -23.80
CA HIS A 272 17.31 -31.42 -23.81
C HIS A 272 16.62 -31.37 -22.45
N VAL A 273 16.56 -32.51 -21.74
CA VAL A 273 16.02 -32.57 -20.38
C VAL A 273 16.79 -31.61 -19.48
N ALA A 274 18.12 -31.65 -19.52
CA ALA A 274 18.97 -30.75 -18.72
C ALA A 274 18.78 -29.26 -19.08
N ALA A 275 18.45 -28.93 -20.34
CA ALA A 275 18.13 -27.56 -20.74
C ALA A 275 16.80 -27.08 -20.15
N VAL A 276 15.74 -27.89 -20.23
CA VAL A 276 14.43 -27.57 -19.65
C VAL A 276 14.50 -27.46 -18.13
N GLU A 277 15.17 -28.40 -17.46
CA GLU A 277 15.38 -28.37 -16.00
C GLU A 277 16.11 -27.10 -15.56
N ARG A 278 17.18 -26.71 -16.28
CA ARG A 278 17.90 -25.46 -15.99
C ARG A 278 17.00 -24.23 -16.13
N LEU A 279 16.18 -24.16 -17.19
CA LEU A 279 15.24 -23.04 -17.38
C LEU A 279 14.19 -22.97 -16.28
N LEU A 280 13.67 -24.12 -15.83
CA LEU A 280 12.73 -24.19 -14.70
C LEU A 280 13.35 -23.72 -13.38
N VAL A 281 14.59 -24.13 -13.10
CA VAL A 281 15.32 -23.64 -11.90
C VAL A 281 15.57 -22.13 -11.97
N GLN A 282 15.89 -21.60 -13.16
CA GLN A 282 16.04 -20.15 -13.35
C GLN A 282 14.72 -19.41 -13.15
N LEU A 283 13.60 -19.97 -13.61
CA LEU A 283 12.26 -19.42 -13.42
C LEU A 283 11.89 -19.33 -11.94
N GLU A 284 12.11 -20.42 -11.18
CA GLU A 284 11.86 -20.47 -9.73
C GLU A 284 12.69 -19.42 -8.96
N GLU A 285 13.99 -19.32 -9.26
CA GLU A 285 14.85 -18.32 -8.62
C GLU A 285 14.44 -16.88 -9.01
N THR A 286 14.05 -16.65 -10.27
CA THR A 286 13.54 -15.36 -10.74
C THR A 286 12.28 -14.95 -9.99
N GLU A 287 11.32 -15.87 -9.86
CA GLU A 287 10.08 -15.65 -9.12
C GLU A 287 10.36 -15.32 -7.64
N LYS A 288 11.25 -16.07 -7.00
CA LYS A 288 11.63 -15.83 -5.60
C LYS A 288 12.30 -14.46 -5.42
N GLN A 289 13.13 -14.03 -6.35
CA GLN A 289 13.76 -12.71 -6.28
C GLN A 289 12.75 -11.60 -6.50
N PHE A 290 11.83 -11.79 -7.45
CA PHE A 290 10.72 -10.88 -7.70
C PHE A 290 9.82 -10.70 -6.46
N ASP A 291 9.44 -11.79 -5.79
CA ASP A 291 8.65 -11.76 -4.56
C ASP A 291 9.35 -11.00 -3.43
N ASN A 292 10.66 -11.24 -3.27
CA ASN A 292 11.46 -10.56 -2.25
C ASN A 292 11.60 -9.06 -2.52
N PHE A 293 11.75 -8.68 -3.79
CA PHE A 293 11.77 -7.28 -4.22
C PHE A 293 10.42 -6.62 -3.92
N TRP A 294 9.32 -7.21 -4.42
CA TRP A 294 7.97 -6.69 -4.24
C TRP A 294 7.60 -6.56 -2.76
N LYS A 295 7.91 -7.57 -1.92
CA LYS A 295 7.66 -7.52 -0.48
C LYS A 295 8.33 -6.32 0.19
N LYS A 296 9.58 -6.03 -0.17
CA LYS A 296 10.31 -4.86 0.39
C LYS A 296 9.74 -3.55 -0.12
N HIS A 297 9.42 -3.47 -1.41
CA HIS A 297 8.86 -2.28 -2.04
C HIS A 297 7.46 -1.96 -1.48
N SER A 298 6.54 -2.92 -1.55
CA SER A 298 5.17 -2.77 -1.05
C SER A 298 5.12 -2.45 0.45
N MET A 299 6.02 -3.01 1.26
CA MET A 299 6.12 -2.65 2.69
C MET A 299 6.46 -1.17 2.87
N LYS A 300 7.45 -0.66 2.13
CA LYS A 300 7.84 0.76 2.18
C LYS A 300 6.73 1.68 1.66
N LEU A 301 6.07 1.31 0.55
CA LEU A 301 5.01 2.12 -0.03
C LEU A 301 3.76 2.15 0.85
N ASN A 302 3.39 1.02 1.46
CA ASN A 302 2.32 0.96 2.46
C ASN A 302 2.64 1.81 3.70
N HIS A 303 3.87 1.74 4.19
CA HIS A 303 4.33 2.59 5.28
C HIS A 303 4.20 4.07 4.93
N TRP A 304 4.67 4.45 3.73
CA TRP A 304 4.58 5.81 3.23
C TRP A 304 3.13 6.30 3.14
N LEU A 305 2.22 5.46 2.62
CA LEU A 305 0.79 5.74 2.57
C LEU A 305 0.25 6.04 3.97
N LYS A 306 0.47 5.14 4.95
CA LYS A 306 0.00 5.33 6.33
C LYS A 306 0.55 6.62 6.95
N PHE A 307 1.85 6.89 6.77
CA PHE A 307 2.49 8.10 7.25
C PHE A 307 1.88 9.36 6.64
N ARG A 308 1.59 9.36 5.33
CA ARG A 308 0.95 10.49 4.64
C ARG A 308 -0.49 10.68 5.07
N THR A 309 -1.25 9.61 5.25
CA THR A 309 -2.61 9.66 5.81
C THR A 309 -2.61 10.26 7.20
N PHE A 310 -1.71 9.81 8.09
CA PHE A 310 -1.55 10.38 9.42
C PHE A 310 -1.25 11.90 9.35
N LEU A 311 -0.32 12.33 8.50
CA LEU A 311 0.00 13.76 8.38
C LEU A 311 -1.18 14.59 7.86
N LEU A 312 -2.01 14.03 6.97
CA LEU A 312 -3.23 14.68 6.50
C LEU A 312 -4.26 14.80 7.63
N ASN A 313 -4.53 13.71 8.33
CA ASN A 313 -5.44 13.64 9.47
C ASN A 313 -5.00 14.61 10.58
N PHE A 314 -3.70 14.63 10.92
CA PHE A 314 -3.12 15.58 11.86
C PHE A 314 -3.41 17.02 11.47
N LYS A 315 -3.15 17.41 10.20
CA LYS A 315 -3.35 18.79 9.74
C LYS A 315 -4.82 19.19 9.81
N GLN A 316 -5.71 18.31 9.38
CA GLN A 316 -7.15 18.54 9.44
C GLN A 316 -7.60 18.71 10.89
N MET A 317 -7.19 17.79 11.77
CA MET A 317 -7.58 17.81 13.17
C MET A 317 -7.03 19.03 13.91
N GLN A 318 -5.77 19.40 13.67
CA GLN A 318 -5.18 20.60 14.26
C GLN A 318 -5.97 21.86 13.89
N ALA A 319 -6.37 22.00 12.61
CA ALA A 319 -7.16 23.13 12.16
C ALA A 319 -8.57 23.17 12.80
N THR A 320 -9.20 22.01 12.97
CA THR A 320 -10.48 21.88 13.67
C THR A 320 -10.34 22.31 15.14
N LEU A 321 -9.35 21.77 15.86
CA LEU A 321 -9.12 22.11 17.27
C LEU A 321 -8.75 23.60 17.46
N ASP A 322 -7.95 24.17 16.56
CA ASP A 322 -7.62 25.61 16.58
C ASP A 322 -8.87 26.48 16.38
N THR A 323 -9.80 26.03 15.52
CA THR A 323 -11.08 26.72 15.30
C THR A 323 -11.96 26.66 16.54
N HIS A 324 -12.08 25.49 17.17
CA HIS A 324 -12.81 25.34 18.44
C HIS A 324 -12.18 26.16 19.55
N LEU A 325 -10.86 26.15 19.67
CA LEU A 325 -10.15 26.92 20.69
C LEU A 325 -10.38 28.42 20.52
N LYS A 326 -10.40 28.90 19.28
CA LYS A 326 -10.75 30.30 18.98
C LYS A 326 -12.19 30.59 19.39
N ALA A 327 -13.15 29.77 18.98
CA ALA A 327 -14.56 29.92 19.37
C ALA A 327 -14.73 29.95 20.89
N ALA A 328 -14.10 29.03 21.62
CA ALA A 328 -14.13 28.98 23.08
C ALA A 328 -13.52 30.24 23.73
N CYS A 329 -12.51 30.86 23.11
CA CYS A 329 -11.93 32.12 23.58
C CYS A 329 -12.86 33.31 23.34
N ASP A 330 -13.64 33.29 22.26
CA ASP A 330 -14.59 34.34 21.90
C ASP A 330 -15.90 34.28 22.73
N MET A 331 -16.16 33.17 23.45
CA MET A 331 -17.31 33.00 24.36
C MET A 331 -17.13 33.74 25.70
N THR A 332 -17.15 35.08 25.65
CA THR A 332 -16.88 35.92 26.84
C THR A 332 -18.13 36.35 27.61
N GLU A 333 -19.32 36.35 27.00
CA GLU A 333 -20.55 36.86 27.63
C GLU A 333 -20.99 36.04 28.84
N VAL A 334 -21.39 36.66 29.95
CA VAL A 334 -21.88 35.96 31.16
C VAL A 334 -23.38 36.09 31.37
N GLY A 335 -24.01 37.15 30.88
CA GLY A 335 -25.45 37.42 31.03
C GLY A 335 -25.82 38.11 32.35
N GLU A 336 -26.81 39.01 32.30
CA GLU A 336 -27.29 39.79 33.46
C GLU A 336 -28.67 39.37 33.97
N THR A 337 -29.24 38.29 33.43
CA THR A 337 -30.54 37.73 33.86
C THR A 337 -30.47 36.21 33.87
N ALA A 338 -31.23 35.55 34.75
CA ALA A 338 -31.26 34.08 34.84
C ALA A 338 -31.56 33.42 33.48
N ASN A 339 -32.55 33.94 32.74
CA ASN A 339 -32.92 33.43 31.41
C ASN A 339 -31.78 33.54 30.39
N ARG A 340 -31.00 34.63 30.39
CA ARG A 340 -29.86 34.76 29.47
C ARG A 340 -28.74 33.79 29.84
N VAL A 341 -28.46 33.65 31.14
CA VAL A 341 -27.46 32.67 31.62
C VAL A 341 -27.88 31.25 31.26
N ASP A 342 -29.15 30.90 31.41
CA ASP A 342 -29.68 29.58 31.01
C ASP A 342 -29.49 29.32 29.50
N GLY A 343 -29.73 30.34 28.67
CA GLY A 343 -29.42 30.27 27.23
C GLY A 343 -27.93 30.07 26.95
N LEU A 344 -27.05 30.80 27.64
CA LEU A 344 -25.60 30.65 27.52
C LEU A 344 -25.10 29.27 27.98
N ILE A 345 -25.72 28.69 29.01
CA ILE A 345 -25.41 27.32 29.47
C ILE A 345 -25.80 26.31 28.39
N HIS A 346 -26.96 26.48 27.76
CA HIS A 346 -27.36 25.63 26.66
C HIS A 346 -26.39 25.74 25.47
N GLU A 347 -26.03 26.95 25.06
CA GLU A 347 -25.03 27.21 24.00
C GLU A 347 -23.67 26.57 24.35
N ALA A 348 -23.23 26.66 25.60
CA ALA A 348 -21.97 26.06 26.06
C ALA A 348 -22.01 24.52 26.06
N ASN A 349 -23.12 23.91 26.47
CA ASN A 349 -23.30 22.47 26.43
C ASN A 349 -23.33 21.94 24.99
N ASP A 350 -24.00 22.64 24.07
CA ASP A 350 -24.04 22.27 22.66
C ASP A 350 -22.64 22.35 22.03
N PHE A 351 -21.89 23.40 22.37
CA PHE A 351 -20.50 23.56 21.95
C PHE A 351 -19.57 22.49 22.53
N GLU A 352 -19.74 22.13 23.81
CA GLU A 352 -18.98 21.05 24.45
C GLU A 352 -19.24 19.70 23.78
N GLN A 353 -20.50 19.37 23.47
CA GLN A 353 -20.83 18.13 22.75
C GLN A 353 -20.18 18.07 21.37
N LEU A 354 -20.19 19.19 20.62
CA LEU A 354 -19.49 19.29 19.34
C LEU A 354 -17.99 19.04 19.51
N CYS A 355 -17.35 19.71 20.47
CA CYS A 355 -15.92 19.57 20.73
C CYS A 355 -15.54 18.15 21.15
N ASN A 356 -16.37 17.48 21.96
CA ASN A 356 -16.08 16.15 22.46
C ASN A 356 -15.95 15.11 21.32
N GLY A 357 -16.80 15.20 20.30
CA GLY A 357 -16.67 14.32 19.12
C GLY A 357 -15.35 14.52 18.37
N ASP A 358 -14.92 15.77 18.19
CA ASP A 358 -13.64 16.08 17.54
C ASP A 358 -12.43 15.77 18.43
N LEU A 359 -12.56 15.89 19.75
CA LEU A 359 -11.52 15.47 20.72
C LEU A 359 -11.31 13.95 20.70
N GLU A 360 -12.39 13.16 20.59
CA GLU A 360 -12.31 11.71 20.40
C GLU A 360 -11.62 11.37 19.07
N ALA A 361 -11.99 12.06 17.98
CA ALA A 361 -11.31 11.91 16.70
C ALA A 361 -9.83 12.29 16.77
N ALA A 362 -9.47 13.34 17.51
CA ALA A 362 -8.07 13.71 17.74
C ALA A 362 -7.30 12.62 18.51
N SER A 363 -7.93 11.97 19.49
CA SER A 363 -7.34 10.81 20.19
C SER A 363 -7.06 9.67 19.21
N SER A 364 -8.01 9.37 18.31
CA SER A 364 -7.81 8.34 17.27
C SER A 364 -6.60 8.66 16.37
N VAL A 365 -6.40 9.92 15.98
CA VAL A 365 -5.23 10.34 15.18
C VAL A 365 -3.93 10.20 15.98
N ILE A 366 -3.96 10.46 17.29
CA ILE A 366 -2.81 10.24 18.17
C ILE A 366 -2.47 8.74 18.24
N ASP A 367 -3.45 7.86 18.40
CA ASP A 367 -3.28 6.41 18.45
C ASP A 367 -2.74 5.84 17.12
N GLU A 368 -3.18 6.38 15.99
CA GLU A 368 -2.61 6.11 14.66
C GLU A 368 -1.12 6.46 14.61
N GLY A 369 -0.74 7.63 15.14
CA GLY A 369 0.64 8.06 15.26
C GLY A 369 1.47 7.16 16.17
N GLU A 370 0.94 6.76 17.33
CA GLU A 370 1.60 5.83 18.25
C GLU A 370 1.85 4.46 17.61
N THR A 371 0.88 3.96 16.86
CA THR A 371 1.02 2.72 16.10
C THR A 371 2.10 2.85 15.02
N LEU A 372 2.11 3.97 14.28
CA LEU A 372 3.12 4.25 13.27
C LEU A 372 4.53 4.29 13.85
N MET A 373 4.71 4.84 15.05
CA MET A 373 6.03 4.92 15.71
C MET A 373 6.63 3.54 16.05
N GLN A 374 5.82 2.47 16.09
CA GLN A 374 6.32 1.10 16.27
C GLN A 374 6.91 0.50 14.98
N ASP A 375 6.66 1.11 13.83
CA ASP A 375 7.23 0.67 12.56
C ASP A 375 8.70 1.09 12.45
N PRO A 376 9.65 0.16 12.21
CA PRO A 376 11.08 0.49 12.06
C PRO A 376 11.41 1.48 10.93
N LEU A 377 10.49 1.68 9.97
CA LEU A 377 10.65 2.65 8.88
C LEU A 377 10.29 4.09 9.30
N SER A 378 9.63 4.28 10.44
CA SER A 378 9.13 5.58 10.91
C SER A 378 10.23 6.51 11.40
N SER A 379 10.04 7.81 11.19
CA SER A 379 10.74 8.85 11.95
C SER A 379 9.96 9.17 13.22
N VAL A 380 10.35 8.52 14.32
CA VAL A 380 9.68 8.62 15.63
C VAL A 380 9.55 10.08 16.08
N ASP A 381 10.65 10.84 16.14
CA ASP A 381 10.64 12.23 16.62
C ASP A 381 9.64 13.14 15.88
N HIS A 382 9.50 12.95 14.56
CA HIS A 382 8.62 13.77 13.76
C HIS A 382 7.14 13.45 14.02
N ILE A 383 6.81 12.16 14.14
CA ILE A 383 5.45 11.71 14.45
C ILE A 383 5.08 12.11 15.88
N GLU A 384 5.98 11.86 16.83
CA GLU A 384 5.78 12.17 18.24
C GLU A 384 5.48 13.65 18.46
N SER A 385 6.24 14.55 17.81
CA SER A 385 6.00 15.99 17.88
C SER A 385 4.58 16.38 17.44
N LYS A 386 4.01 15.71 16.42
CA LYS A 386 2.65 15.98 15.96
C LYS A 386 1.59 15.46 16.95
N CYS A 387 1.80 14.27 17.49
CA CYS A 387 0.92 13.73 18.54
C CYS A 387 0.93 14.62 19.79
N GLN A 388 2.11 15.09 20.22
CA GLN A 388 2.24 16.00 21.37
C GLN A 388 1.50 17.33 21.14
N GLU A 389 1.54 17.86 19.91
CA GLU A 389 0.82 19.10 19.58
C GLU A 389 -0.70 18.95 19.63
N LEU A 390 -1.25 17.84 19.13
CA LEU A 390 -2.67 17.53 19.28
C LEU A 390 -3.04 17.38 20.76
N ARG A 391 -2.26 16.62 21.55
CA ARG A 391 -2.51 16.47 23.01
C ARG A 391 -2.53 17.83 23.71
N ARG A 392 -1.58 18.71 23.39
CA ARG A 392 -1.49 20.06 23.97
C ARG A 392 -2.72 20.90 23.62
N THR A 393 -3.13 20.90 22.36
CA THR A 393 -4.29 21.68 21.88
C THR A 393 -5.59 21.15 22.48
N SER A 394 -5.78 19.82 22.51
CA SER A 394 -6.92 19.15 23.14
C SER A 394 -7.04 19.48 24.63
N ALA A 395 -5.93 19.40 25.38
CA ALA A 395 -5.93 19.73 26.81
C ALA A 395 -6.29 21.21 27.07
N LEU A 396 -5.81 22.12 26.22
CA LEU A 396 -6.13 23.54 26.34
C LEU A 396 -7.61 23.82 26.04
N LEU A 397 -8.18 23.18 25.02
CA LEU A 397 -9.60 23.29 24.69
C LEU A 397 -10.47 22.77 25.85
N LEU A 398 -10.14 21.61 26.39
CA LEU A 398 -10.87 21.02 27.53
C LEU A 398 -10.82 21.92 28.77
N ASP A 399 -9.67 22.52 29.08
CA ASP A 399 -9.54 23.50 30.16
C ASP A 399 -10.43 24.73 29.93
N LYS A 400 -10.52 25.23 28.68
CA LYS A 400 -11.38 26.36 28.33
C LYS A 400 -12.86 26.05 28.48
N ILE A 401 -13.31 24.89 28.01
CA ILE A 401 -14.70 24.43 28.15
C ILE A 401 -15.06 24.29 29.64
N ASN A 402 -14.22 23.62 30.42
CA ASN A 402 -14.44 23.44 31.86
C ASN A 402 -14.52 24.78 32.61
N LYS A 403 -13.64 25.73 32.28
CA LYS A 403 -13.68 27.09 32.85
C LYS A 403 -14.95 27.83 32.46
N ARG A 404 -15.40 27.70 31.21
CA ARG A 404 -16.64 28.33 30.71
C ARG A 404 -17.87 27.78 31.44
N ASN A 405 -17.98 26.46 31.56
CA ASN A 405 -19.09 25.81 32.25
C ASN A 405 -19.14 26.19 33.74
N LEU A 406 -17.99 26.20 34.41
CA LEU A 406 -17.90 26.62 35.81
C LEU A 406 -18.28 28.10 36.00
N LEU A 407 -17.85 28.98 35.09
CA LEU A 407 -18.20 30.40 35.12
C LEU A 407 -19.71 30.60 35.01
N LEU A 408 -20.35 29.96 34.03
CA LEU A 408 -21.79 30.08 33.80
C LEU A 408 -22.62 29.47 34.93
N ALA A 409 -22.19 28.34 35.50
CA ALA A 409 -22.84 27.75 36.67
C ALA A 409 -22.85 28.73 37.87
N LYS A 410 -21.71 29.39 38.14
CA LYS A 410 -21.62 30.41 39.19
C LYS A 410 -22.46 31.64 38.87
N ALA A 411 -22.44 32.11 37.63
CA ALA A 411 -23.27 33.24 37.21
C ALA A 411 -24.77 32.93 37.40
N ARG A 412 -25.19 31.69 37.11
CA ARG A 412 -26.58 31.26 37.26
C ARG A 412 -27.04 31.25 38.72
N GLU A 413 -26.16 30.84 39.62
CA GLU A 413 -26.39 30.90 41.06
C GLU A 413 -26.54 32.34 41.56
N VAL A 414 -25.70 33.26 41.08
CA VAL A 414 -25.81 34.70 41.40
C VAL A 414 -27.14 35.26 40.90
N MET A 415 -27.54 34.96 39.66
CA MET A 415 -28.82 35.43 39.12
C MET A 415 -30.03 34.88 39.89
N ASP A 416 -30.01 33.61 40.30
CA ASP A 416 -31.08 33.02 41.12
C ASP A 416 -31.25 33.76 42.45
N ARG A 417 -30.15 34.10 43.12
CA ARG A 417 -30.16 34.86 44.37
C ARG A 417 -30.62 36.30 44.15
N ILE A 418 -30.24 36.93 43.05
CA ILE A 418 -30.70 38.27 42.67
C ILE A 418 -32.20 38.28 42.43
N ASP A 419 -32.74 37.31 41.69
CA ASP A 419 -34.17 37.22 41.39
C ASP A 419 -34.99 37.06 42.69
N LYS A 420 -34.57 36.15 43.57
CA LYS A 420 -35.19 35.96 44.91
C LYS A 420 -35.07 37.21 45.77
N ALA A 421 -33.94 37.91 45.76
CA ALA A 421 -33.76 39.15 46.49
C ALA A 421 -34.65 40.29 45.96
N ASN A 422 -34.84 40.38 44.64
CA ASN A 422 -35.73 41.35 44.01
C ASN A 422 -37.20 41.06 44.32
N GLU A 423 -37.62 39.79 44.29
CA GLU A 423 -38.95 39.36 44.71
C GLU A 423 -39.19 39.71 46.19
N TRP A 424 -38.23 39.35 47.06
CA TRP A 424 -38.26 39.68 48.48
C TRP A 424 -38.36 41.19 48.74
N CYS A 425 -37.57 42.01 48.03
CA CYS A 425 -37.65 43.47 48.13
C CYS A 425 -39.03 43.99 47.72
N THR A 426 -39.63 43.41 46.68
CA THR A 426 -40.95 43.81 46.18
C THR A 426 -42.04 43.49 47.21
N THR A 427 -42.08 42.26 47.71
CA THR A 427 -42.98 41.86 48.81
C THR A 427 -42.75 42.69 50.07
N GLY A 428 -41.50 43.01 50.39
CA GLY A 428 -41.13 43.87 51.52
C GLY A 428 -41.71 45.27 51.40
N VAL A 429 -41.58 45.90 50.23
CA VAL A 429 -42.17 47.23 49.97
C VAL A 429 -43.71 47.20 50.08
N GLU A 430 -44.36 46.15 49.57
CA GLU A 430 -45.82 45.98 49.68
C GLU A 430 -46.27 45.85 51.15
N ILE A 431 -45.59 45.02 51.94
CA ILE A 431 -45.86 44.86 53.37
C ILE A 431 -45.60 46.18 54.12
N LEU A 432 -44.55 46.92 53.78
CA LEU A 432 -44.23 48.21 54.38
C LEU A 432 -45.30 49.26 54.10
N ALA A 433 -45.79 49.34 52.87
CA ALA A 433 -46.83 50.28 52.43
C ALA A 433 -48.23 49.96 52.96
N GLY A 434 -48.55 48.68 53.19
CA GLY A 434 -49.84 48.24 53.74
C GLY A 434 -49.89 48.11 55.27
N GLU A 435 -51.04 47.67 55.80
CA GLU A 435 -51.24 47.32 57.21
C GLU A 435 -50.64 45.94 57.60
N GLY A 436 -49.53 45.55 56.98
CA GLY A 436 -48.86 44.28 57.26
C GLY A 436 -48.53 44.12 58.75
N GLY A 437 -49.15 43.14 59.41
CA GLY A 437 -48.96 42.84 60.82
C GLY A 437 -47.64 42.12 61.12
N LEU A 438 -47.35 41.93 62.41
CA LEU A 438 -46.06 41.36 62.88
C LEU A 438 -45.75 39.99 62.25
N ILE A 439 -46.77 39.14 62.07
CA ILE A 439 -46.64 37.81 61.47
C ILE A 439 -46.12 37.88 60.02
N ALA A 440 -46.63 38.83 59.22
CA ALA A 440 -46.21 38.98 57.82
C ALA A 440 -44.75 39.45 57.73
N VAL A 441 -44.34 40.34 58.64
CA VAL A 441 -42.96 40.84 58.73
C VAL A 441 -42.01 39.74 59.21
N ASP A 442 -42.38 38.96 60.22
CA ASP A 442 -41.59 37.82 60.68
C ASP A 442 -41.44 36.75 59.58
N LYS A 443 -42.51 36.46 58.84
CA LYS A 443 -42.46 35.55 57.69
C LYS A 443 -41.51 36.06 56.60
N LEU A 444 -41.59 37.34 56.23
CA LEU A 444 -40.69 37.94 55.24
C LEU A 444 -39.21 37.80 55.63
N ILE A 445 -38.87 37.97 56.90
CA ILE A 445 -37.49 37.78 57.40
C ILE A 445 -37.08 36.30 57.37
N GLU A 446 -38.02 35.38 57.62
CA GLU A 446 -37.74 33.95 57.50
C GLU A 446 -37.51 33.55 56.04
N ASP A 447 -38.34 34.04 55.12
CA ASP A 447 -38.22 33.79 53.68
C ASP A 447 -36.86 34.29 53.14
N ALA A 448 -36.31 35.38 53.70
CA ALA A 448 -34.98 35.90 53.36
C ALA A 448 -33.85 34.85 53.50
N LYS A 449 -33.94 34.00 54.53
CA LYS A 449 -32.92 32.99 54.82
C LYS A 449 -32.85 31.91 53.74
N THR A 450 -33.93 31.67 53.01
CA THR A 450 -34.02 30.61 51.99
C THR A 450 -33.08 30.84 50.80
N PHE A 451 -32.65 32.08 50.58
CA PHE A 451 -31.66 32.44 49.56
C PHE A 451 -30.37 33.03 50.15
N GLY A 452 -30.15 32.83 51.45
CA GLY A 452 -28.91 33.22 52.14
C GLY A 452 -28.86 34.69 52.58
N LEU A 453 -29.99 35.41 52.63
CA LEU A 453 -30.06 36.74 53.23
C LEU A 453 -30.29 36.64 54.75
N THR A 454 -29.18 36.54 55.49
CA THR A 454 -29.14 36.59 56.97
C THR A 454 -28.83 37.98 57.50
N SER A 455 -27.95 38.69 56.79
CA SER A 455 -27.66 40.10 56.95
C SER A 455 -27.32 40.72 55.59
N PRO A 456 -27.63 42.00 55.36
CA PRO A 456 -27.33 42.64 54.07
C PRO A 456 -25.83 42.67 53.73
N GLU A 457 -24.97 42.85 54.74
CA GLU A 457 -23.52 42.90 54.55
C GLU A 457 -22.96 41.54 54.09
N GLU A 458 -23.31 40.45 54.78
CA GLU A 458 -22.91 39.08 54.40
C GLU A 458 -23.48 38.71 53.02
N PHE A 459 -24.71 39.11 52.73
CA PHE A 459 -25.34 38.84 51.44
C PHE A 459 -24.63 39.56 50.28
N ARG A 460 -24.28 40.84 50.47
CA ARG A 460 -23.51 41.62 49.50
C ARG A 460 -22.14 41.00 49.24
N GLU A 461 -21.42 40.60 50.30
CA GLU A 461 -20.11 39.95 50.16
C GLU A 461 -20.22 38.62 49.41
N MET A 462 -21.22 37.81 49.76
CA MET A 462 -21.50 36.54 49.12
C MET A 462 -21.81 36.70 47.62
N LEU A 463 -22.63 37.68 47.23
CA LEU A 463 -22.87 37.95 45.80
C LEU A 463 -21.62 38.47 45.09
N MET A 464 -20.85 39.36 45.73
CA MET A 464 -19.64 39.96 45.15
C MET A 464 -18.50 38.95 44.93
N GLN A 465 -18.39 37.91 45.76
CA GLN A 465 -17.40 36.85 45.58
C GLN A 465 -17.59 36.07 44.27
N SER A 466 -18.84 35.96 43.80
CA SER A 466 -19.20 35.25 42.57
C SER A 466 -19.53 36.18 41.40
N ALA A 467 -19.56 37.50 41.63
CA ALA A 467 -19.87 38.48 40.59
C ALA A 467 -18.74 38.60 39.55
N THR A 468 -19.13 38.57 38.28
CA THR A 468 -18.25 38.87 37.15
C THR A 468 -18.17 40.37 36.90
N GLN A 469 -17.25 40.81 36.04
CA GLN A 469 -17.12 42.23 35.72
C GLN A 469 -18.42 42.82 35.14
N GLU A 470 -19.15 42.07 34.32
CA GLU A 470 -20.43 42.54 33.77
C GLU A 470 -21.52 42.62 34.84
N THR A 471 -21.58 41.65 35.75
CA THR A 471 -22.68 41.52 36.73
C THR A 471 -22.45 42.35 38.01
N ARG A 472 -21.26 42.90 38.23
CA ARG A 472 -20.91 43.70 39.42
C ARG A 472 -21.83 44.90 39.65
N ALA A 473 -22.19 45.63 38.60
CA ALA A 473 -23.04 46.81 38.73
C ALA A 473 -24.46 46.40 39.19
N LEU A 474 -25.01 45.36 38.59
CA LEU A 474 -26.30 44.76 38.96
C LEU A 474 -26.28 44.26 40.42
N VAL A 475 -25.26 43.49 40.80
CA VAL A 475 -25.07 42.99 42.17
C VAL A 475 -25.04 44.14 43.17
N THR A 476 -24.32 45.22 42.86
CA THR A 476 -24.22 46.41 43.71
C THR A 476 -25.58 47.08 43.88
N GLN A 477 -26.33 47.25 42.77
CA GLN A 477 -27.66 47.87 42.79
C GLN A 477 -28.66 47.06 43.62
N VAL A 478 -28.69 45.74 43.43
CA VAL A 478 -29.60 44.84 44.16
C VAL A 478 -29.23 44.79 45.64
N SER A 479 -27.94 44.72 45.96
CA SER A 479 -27.46 44.73 47.34
C SER A 479 -27.88 46.01 48.08
N GLN A 480 -27.76 47.17 47.43
CA GLN A 480 -28.22 48.44 48.02
C GLN A 480 -29.74 48.43 48.27
N ARG A 481 -30.52 47.92 47.31
CA ARG A 481 -31.98 47.81 47.46
C ARG A 481 -32.35 46.88 48.63
N VAL A 482 -31.63 45.77 48.78
CA VAL A 482 -31.80 44.83 49.90
C VAL A 482 -31.48 45.51 51.23
N GLU A 483 -30.37 46.26 51.32
CA GLU A 483 -29.98 47.02 52.52
C GLU A 483 -31.10 48.00 52.95
N ASP A 484 -31.63 48.77 52.00
CA ASP A 484 -32.68 49.76 52.24
C ASP A 484 -33.97 49.10 52.76
N VAL A 485 -34.46 48.06 52.06
CA VAL A 485 -35.69 47.35 52.45
C VAL A 485 -35.50 46.63 53.80
N TRP A 486 -34.34 46.01 54.02
CA TRP A 486 -34.01 45.33 55.27
C TRP A 486 -34.07 46.27 56.47
N LEU A 487 -33.49 47.47 56.36
CA LEU A 487 -33.54 48.47 57.42
C LEU A 487 -35.00 48.84 57.76
N MET A 488 -35.80 49.12 56.74
CA MET A 488 -37.21 49.50 56.93
C MET A 488 -38.05 48.37 57.54
N VAL A 489 -37.88 47.14 57.06
CA VAL A 489 -38.54 45.94 57.59
C VAL A 489 -38.17 45.72 59.06
N THR A 490 -36.89 45.86 59.42
CA THR A 490 -36.41 45.70 60.79
C THR A 490 -36.99 46.77 61.72
N VAL A 491 -37.09 48.02 61.28
CA VAL A 491 -37.73 49.12 62.02
C VAL A 491 -39.22 48.87 62.21
N LYS A 492 -39.95 48.45 61.17
CA LYS A 492 -41.38 48.11 61.25
C LYS A 492 -41.61 46.96 62.23
N ARG A 493 -40.78 45.90 62.16
CA ARG A 493 -40.81 44.76 63.08
C ARG A 493 -40.66 45.21 64.54
N ALA A 494 -39.63 45.99 64.85
CA ALA A 494 -39.37 46.48 66.20
C ALA A 494 -40.51 47.38 66.72
N THR A 495 -41.20 48.10 65.82
CA THR A 495 -42.36 48.93 66.16
C THR A 495 -43.59 48.08 66.47
N LEU A 496 -43.88 47.07 65.64
CA LEU A 496 -44.99 46.14 65.84
C LEU A 496 -44.79 45.26 67.07
N GLN A 497 -43.56 44.81 67.36
CA GLN A 497 -43.24 44.09 68.60
C GLN A 497 -43.50 44.94 69.84
N ARG A 498 -43.10 46.23 69.81
CA ARG A 498 -43.40 47.18 70.90
C ARG A 498 -44.90 47.45 71.05
N ALA A 499 -45.64 47.48 69.95
CA ALA A 499 -47.09 47.64 69.98
C ALA A 499 -47.81 46.40 70.54
N ALA A 500 -47.37 45.20 70.17
CA ALA A 500 -47.90 43.92 70.66
C ALA A 500 -47.58 43.65 72.14
N ALA A 501 -46.46 44.19 72.64
CA ALA A 501 -46.04 44.05 74.03
C ALA A 501 -46.72 45.04 75.01
N LYS A 502 -47.53 46.01 74.53
CA LYS A 502 -48.28 46.91 75.42
C LYS A 502 -49.48 46.17 76.04
N PRO A 503 -49.60 46.11 77.38
CA PRO A 503 -50.75 45.48 78.02
C PRO A 503 -52.04 46.26 77.68
N ALA A 504 -53.14 45.55 77.46
CA ALA A 504 -54.45 46.15 77.20
C ALA A 504 -54.80 47.14 78.33
N ARG A 505 -55.09 48.41 77.97
CA ARG A 505 -55.50 49.42 78.96
C ARG A 505 -56.76 48.92 79.70
N PRO A 506 -56.85 49.08 81.03
CA PRO A 506 -58.07 48.75 81.76
C PRO A 506 -59.23 49.58 81.22
N VAL A 507 -60.32 48.92 80.83
CA VAL A 507 -61.55 49.55 80.35
C VAL A 507 -62.18 50.29 81.53
N GLN A 508 -62.12 51.62 81.52
CA GLN A 508 -62.80 52.45 82.51
C GLN A 508 -64.27 52.55 82.12
N SER A 509 -65.16 51.90 82.88
CA SER A 509 -66.61 51.97 82.69
C SER A 509 -67.13 53.38 83.01
N VAL A 510 -67.71 54.06 82.02
CA VAL A 510 -68.36 55.36 82.19
C VAL A 510 -69.81 55.15 82.69
N PRO A 511 -70.28 55.80 83.79
CA PRO A 511 -71.67 55.69 84.24
C PRO A 511 -72.63 56.60 83.45
N PRO A 512 -73.92 56.26 83.37
CA PRO A 512 -74.92 57.01 82.61
C PRO A 512 -75.32 58.33 83.33
N GLN A 513 -75.36 59.45 82.59
CA GLN A 513 -75.84 60.74 83.09
C GLN A 513 -77.39 60.81 83.06
N SER A 514 -77.94 61.22 84.20
CA SER A 514 -79.37 61.41 84.48
C SER A 514 -79.95 62.64 83.78
N ALA A 515 -81.22 62.51 83.38
CA ALA A 515 -82.07 63.56 82.86
C ALA A 515 -82.32 64.69 83.87
N ALA A 516 -82.39 65.93 83.37
CA ALA A 516 -82.97 67.09 84.03
C ALA A 516 -84.00 67.76 83.10
N ILE A 517 -85.05 68.33 83.70
CA ILE A 517 -86.37 68.61 83.13
C ILE A 517 -86.57 70.12 82.83
N GLN A 518 -87.08 70.43 81.62
CA GLN A 518 -88.01 71.51 81.18
C GLN A 518 -87.60 73.01 81.22
N PRO A 519 -88.21 73.91 80.39
CA PRO A 519 -89.66 74.02 80.11
C PRO A 519 -90.16 74.28 78.68
N LEU A 520 -91.48 74.08 78.53
CA LEU A 520 -92.31 74.42 77.37
C LEU A 520 -92.35 75.94 77.11
N ALA A 521 -92.30 76.34 75.84
CA ALA A 521 -92.99 77.54 75.35
C ALA A 521 -93.30 77.42 73.84
N GLU A 522 -94.61 77.50 73.57
CA GLU A 522 -95.29 78.15 72.43
C GLU A 522 -95.00 77.77 70.96
N LYS A 523 -96.05 77.19 70.35
CA LYS A 523 -96.41 77.32 68.93
C LYS A 523 -96.50 78.80 68.53
N VAL A 524 -96.05 79.18 67.33
CA VAL A 524 -96.83 79.98 66.35
C VAL A 524 -96.33 79.68 64.92
N CYS A 525 -97.29 79.68 63.99
CA CYS A 525 -97.26 79.40 62.55
C CYS A 525 -96.75 80.56 61.66
N VAL A 526 -96.77 80.26 60.35
CA VAL A 526 -96.87 81.11 59.13
C VAL A 526 -95.58 81.86 58.72
N LEU A 527 -95.10 81.84 57.47
CA LEU A 527 -95.67 81.57 56.13
C LEU A 527 -94.70 80.75 55.27
#